data_AF-A0A1H9JT41-F1
#
_entry.id   AF-A0A1H9JT41-F1
#
_cell.length_a   1.000
_cell.length_b   1.000
_cell.length_c   1.000
_cell.angle_alpha   90.00
_cell.angle_beta   90.00
_cell.angle_gamma   90.00
#
_symmetry.space_group_name_H-M   'P 1'
#
loop_
_entity.id
_entity.type
_entity.pdbx_description
1 polymer ?
#
loop_
_entity_poly.entity_id
_entity_poly.type
_entity_poly.pdbx_seq_one_letter_code
_entity_poly.pdbx_strand_id
1 'polypeptide(L)'
;MSTFAVFGMTEHYAREEARKNTPTVILKVQLTESQWLEAVERRIEKTMSGTRSVQLSHMFDAPQFAEQYIELLRKAGKARDLKIRAKVKVDQPATSKAKQKAPTTAWKDVA
;
A
#
# COMPACT_ATOMS: atom_id res chain seq x y z
N MET A 1 -16.89 8.68 -13.38
CA MET A 1 -16.74 8.54 -11.92
C MET A 1 -15.25 8.54 -11.61
N SER A 2 -14.77 9.62 -11.00
CA SER A 2 -13.40 9.71 -10.49
C SER A 2 -13.35 8.92 -9.19
N THR A 3 -12.43 7.97 -9.08
CA THR A 3 -12.29 7.13 -7.88
C THR A 3 -10.97 7.45 -7.21
N PHE A 4 -10.99 7.70 -5.90
CA PHE A 4 -9.86 8.09 -5.07
C PHE A 4 -9.50 6.94 -4.14
N ALA A 5 -8.21 6.73 -3.88
CA ALA A 5 -7.77 5.77 -2.87
C ALA A 5 -6.54 6.31 -2.14
N VAL A 6 -6.40 5.94 -0.87
CA VAL A 6 -5.26 6.32 -0.04
C VAL A 6 -4.18 5.25 -0.18
N PHE A 7 -3.00 5.69 -0.59
CA PHE A 7 -1.79 4.89 -0.65
C PHE A 7 -0.84 5.32 0.46
N GLY A 8 -0.11 4.35 1.00
CA GLY A 8 0.92 4.62 2.00
C GLY A 8 1.39 3.35 2.67
N MET A 9 2.06 3.50 3.81
CA MET A 9 2.45 2.38 4.67
C MET A 9 2.07 2.70 6.10
N THR A 10 1.39 1.79 6.78
CA THR A 10 1.03 1.94 8.20
C THR A 10 1.67 0.83 9.00
N GLU A 11 1.97 1.10 10.26
CA GLU A 11 2.52 0.08 11.16
C GLU A 11 1.57 -1.13 11.30
N HIS A 12 0.26 -0.89 11.30
CA HIS A 12 -0.74 -1.96 11.33
C HIS A 12 -0.64 -2.86 10.09
N TYR A 13 -0.55 -2.27 8.90
CA TYR A 13 -0.38 -3.04 7.67
C TYR A 13 0.96 -3.79 7.65
N ALA A 14 2.05 -3.13 8.07
CA ALA A 14 3.38 -3.74 8.15
C ALA A 14 3.42 -4.93 9.13
N ARG A 15 2.72 -4.85 10.27
CA ARG A 15 2.56 -5.97 11.22
C ARG A 15 1.84 -7.15 10.59
N GLU A 16 0.71 -6.90 9.95
CA GLU A 16 -0.08 -7.95 9.30
C GLU A 16 0.66 -8.60 8.13
N GLU A 17 1.36 -7.80 7.32
CA GLU A 17 2.18 -8.31 6.21
C GLU A 17 3.41 -9.07 6.74
N ALA A 18 4.04 -8.59 7.81
CA ALA A 18 5.15 -9.28 8.46
C ALA A 18 4.71 -10.64 8.97
N ARG A 19 3.62 -10.71 9.77
CA ARG A 19 3.08 -11.96 10.32
C ARG A 19 2.78 -13.01 9.25
N LYS A 20 2.18 -12.60 8.13
CA LYS A 20 1.85 -13.51 7.02
C LYS A 20 3.09 -14.02 6.29
N ASN A 21 4.13 -13.20 6.19
CA ASN A 21 5.31 -13.52 5.40
C ASN A 21 6.48 -14.07 6.22
N THR A 22 6.46 -13.98 7.56
CA THR A 22 7.46 -14.60 8.42
C THR A 22 7.25 -16.11 8.45
N PRO A 23 8.20 -16.90 7.91
CA PRO A 23 8.10 -18.34 7.95
C PRO A 23 8.25 -18.83 9.39
N THR A 24 7.32 -19.68 9.84
CA THR A 24 7.38 -20.35 11.13
C THR A 24 8.40 -21.51 11.14
N VAL A 25 8.87 -21.92 9.96
CA VAL A 25 9.83 -23.01 9.79
C VAL A 25 11.01 -22.52 8.97
N ILE A 26 12.20 -22.53 9.57
CA ILE A 26 13.46 -22.22 8.88
C ILE A 26 14.27 -23.51 8.87
N LEU A 27 14.70 -23.95 7.67
CA LEU A 27 15.55 -25.15 7.51
C LEU A 27 15.00 -26.40 8.20
N LYS A 28 13.67 -26.64 8.12
CA LYS A 28 12.92 -27.75 8.74
C LYS A 28 12.84 -27.75 10.27
N VAL A 29 13.30 -26.70 10.93
CA VAL A 29 13.13 -26.51 12.38
C VAL A 29 12.00 -25.52 12.62
N GLN A 30 11.04 -25.89 13.48
CA GLN A 30 10.00 -24.95 13.95
C GLN A 30 10.66 -23.91 14.83
N LEU A 31 10.50 -22.64 14.47
CA LEU A 31 10.98 -21.53 15.27
C LEU A 31 10.16 -21.47 16.57
N THR A 32 10.84 -21.26 17.69
CA THR A 32 10.18 -20.95 18.96
C THR A 32 9.44 -19.61 18.84
N GLU A 33 8.36 -19.44 19.59
CA GLU A 33 7.51 -18.25 19.54
C GLU A 33 8.30 -16.93 19.72
N SER A 34 9.30 -16.91 20.61
CA SER A 34 10.17 -15.75 20.82
C SER A 34 10.99 -15.37 19.59
N GLN A 35 11.62 -16.34 18.93
CA GLN A 35 12.41 -16.12 17.72
C GLN A 35 11.52 -15.66 16.55
N TRP A 36 10.28 -16.15 16.48
CA TRP A 36 9.33 -15.72 15.47
C TRP A 36 8.90 -14.27 15.69
N LEU A 37 8.62 -13.87 16.94
CA LEU A 37 8.28 -12.48 17.27
C LEU A 37 9.42 -11.51 16.89
N GLU A 38 10.67 -11.84 17.22
CA GLU A 38 11.83 -11.03 16.81
C GLU A 38 11.96 -10.93 15.28
N ALA A 39 11.74 -12.03 14.56
CA ALA A 39 11.77 -12.04 13.10
C ALA A 39 10.64 -11.18 12.50
N VAL A 40 9.46 -11.18 13.13
CA VAL A 40 8.33 -10.33 12.75
C VAL A 40 8.69 -8.85 12.96
N GLU A 41 9.23 -8.48 14.12
CA GLU A 41 9.63 -7.10 14.42
C GLU A 41 10.67 -6.57 13.44
N ARG A 42 11.74 -7.34 13.18
CA ARG A 42 12.76 -6.96 12.17
C ARG A 42 12.14 -6.78 10.79
N ARG A 43 11.13 -7.57 10.44
CA ARG A 43 10.45 -7.47 9.15
C ARG A 43 9.48 -6.30 9.10
N ILE A 44 8.84 -5.94 10.21
CA ILE A 44 8.04 -4.72 10.35
C ILE A 44 8.94 -3.51 10.12
N GLU A 45 10.05 -3.41 10.83
CA GLU A 45 11.02 -2.32 10.69
C GLU A 45 11.53 -2.20 9.25
N LYS A 46 11.88 -3.34 8.62
CA LYS A 46 12.31 -3.37 7.22
C LYS A 46 11.22 -2.94 6.24
N THR A 47 9.98 -3.32 6.49
CA THR A 47 8.83 -2.93 5.65
C THR A 47 8.51 -1.44 5.81
N MET A 48 8.60 -0.93 7.04
CA MET A 48 8.40 0.47 7.37
C MET A 48 9.54 1.37 6.86
N SER A 49 10.78 0.88 6.79
CA SER A 49 11.92 1.63 6.27
C SER A 49 12.02 1.60 4.74
N GLY A 50 11.53 0.56 4.07
CA GLY A 50 11.57 0.44 2.60
C GLY A 50 10.59 1.36 1.87
N THR A 51 10.85 1.75 0.62
CA THR A 51 10.08 2.75 -0.15
C THR A 51 8.69 2.29 -0.66
N ARG A 52 8.23 1.10 -0.26
CA ARG A 52 6.98 0.53 -0.78
C ARG A 52 5.77 1.26 -0.19
N SER A 53 4.83 1.66 -1.05
CA SER A 53 3.50 2.17 -0.67
C SER A 53 2.43 1.21 -1.17
N VAL A 54 1.46 0.87 -0.33
CA VAL A 54 0.34 -0.02 -0.68
C VAL A 54 -0.97 0.76 -0.61
N GLN A 55 -1.98 0.32 -1.36
CA GLN A 55 -3.34 0.84 -1.24
C GLN A 55 -3.90 0.40 0.12
N LEU A 56 -4.12 1.36 1.02
CA LEU A 56 -4.61 1.11 2.38
C LEU A 56 -6.14 1.14 2.44
N SER A 57 -6.77 1.97 1.61
CA SER A 57 -8.22 2.16 1.61
C SER A 57 -8.93 1.46 0.46
N HIS A 58 -10.23 1.27 0.62
CA HIS A 58 -11.12 1.03 -0.51
C HIS A 58 -11.18 2.26 -1.45
N MET A 59 -11.77 2.07 -2.62
CA MET A 59 -11.99 3.14 -3.59
C MET A 59 -13.14 4.03 -3.10
N PHE A 60 -12.85 5.31 -2.90
CA PHE A 60 -13.82 6.34 -2.53
C PHE A 60 -14.25 7.12 -3.77
N ASP A 61 -15.49 7.61 -3.78
CA ASP A 61 -16.00 8.46 -4.87
C ASP A 61 -15.64 9.94 -4.70
N ALA A 62 -15.31 10.37 -3.48
CA ALA A 62 -14.97 11.76 -3.18
C ALA A 62 -13.62 11.88 -2.43
N PRO A 63 -12.83 12.93 -2.69
CA PRO A 63 -11.53 13.12 -2.06
C PRO A 63 -11.64 13.41 -0.55
N GLN A 64 -12.72 14.04 -0.10
CA GLN A 64 -12.98 14.37 1.30
C GLN A 64 -12.97 13.12 2.21
N PHE A 65 -13.52 12.00 1.73
CA PHE A 65 -13.48 10.73 2.46
C PHE A 65 -12.07 10.14 2.53
N ALA A 66 -11.25 10.34 1.50
CA ALA A 66 -9.86 9.92 1.50
C ALA A 66 -9.02 10.76 2.48
N GLU A 67 -9.29 12.06 2.60
CA GLU A 67 -8.66 12.94 3.60
C GLU A 67 -9.03 12.53 5.03
N GLN A 68 -10.31 12.32 5.31
CA GLN A 68 -10.78 11.83 6.60
C GLN A 68 -10.15 10.48 6.97
N TYR A 69 -9.98 9.59 5.99
CA TYR A 69 -9.29 8.32 6.20
C TYR A 69 -7.81 8.50 6.55
N ILE A 70 -7.12 9.43 5.88
CA ILE A 70 -5.73 9.80 6.22
C ILE A 70 -5.64 10.33 7.66
N GLU A 71 -6.57 11.18 8.08
CA GLU A 71 -6.61 11.67 9.47
C GLU A 71 -6.80 10.54 10.48
N LEU A 72 -7.69 9.60 10.18
CA LEU A 72 -7.88 8.41 11.02
C LEU A 72 -6.61 7.57 11.10
N LEU A 73 -5.91 7.38 9.97
CA LEU A 73 -4.65 6.64 9.96
C LEU A 73 -3.55 7.34 10.75
N ARG A 74 -3.47 8.67 10.70
CA ARG A 74 -2.52 9.45 11.52
C ARG A 74 -2.85 9.36 13.01
N LYS A 75 -4.12 9.32 13.38
CA LYS A 75 -4.56 9.12 14.77
C LYS A 75 -4.31 7.69 15.26
N ALA A 76 -4.45 6.70 14.38
CA ALA A 76 -4.28 5.28 14.72
C ALA A 76 -2.82 4.89 14.99
N GLY A 77 -1.84 5.63 14.47
CA GLY A 77 -0.43 5.43 14.81
C GLY A 77 0.54 5.87 13.74
N LYS A 78 1.69 5.19 13.67
CA LYS A 78 2.75 5.51 12.71
C LYS A 78 2.30 5.18 11.29
N ALA A 79 2.24 6.21 10.45
CA ALA A 79 1.94 6.11 9.04
C ALA A 79 2.96 6.90 8.22
N ARG A 80 3.38 6.35 7.08
CA ARG A 80 4.35 6.95 6.17
C ARG A 80 3.74 7.14 4.78
N ASP A 81 4.13 8.23 4.12
CA ASP A 81 3.80 8.56 2.74
C ASP A 81 2.32 8.39 2.39
N LEU A 82 1.44 8.88 3.27
CA LEU A 82 0.00 8.89 3.02
C LEU A 82 -0.29 9.86 1.88
N LYS A 83 -0.67 9.32 0.72
CA LYS A 83 -1.01 10.08 -0.49
C LYS A 83 -2.35 9.63 -1.03
N ILE A 84 -3.15 10.60 -1.48
CA ILE A 84 -4.39 10.31 -2.20
C ILE A 84 -4.03 10.13 -3.67
N ARG A 85 -4.49 9.04 -4.27
CA ARG A 85 -4.38 8.81 -5.71
C ARG A 85 -5.75 8.73 -6.34
N ALA A 86 -5.94 9.44 -7.45
CA ALA A 86 -7.13 9.32 -8.28
C ALA A 86 -6.88 8.34 -9.41
N LYS A 87 -7.87 7.51 -9.70
CA LYS A 87 -7.90 6.63 -10.85
C LYS A 87 -8.27 7.46 -12.08
N VAL A 88 -7.30 7.72 -12.95
CA VAL A 88 -7.48 8.50 -14.17
C VAL A 88 -7.35 7.56 -15.37
N LYS A 89 -8.26 7.70 -16.34
CA LYS A 89 -8.11 7.08 -17.66
C LYS A 89 -7.05 7.87 -18.41
N VAL A 90 -5.90 7.27 -18.66
CA VAL A 90 -4.86 7.88 -19.46
C VAL A 90 -4.95 7.30 -20.86
N ASP A 91 -5.21 8.17 -21.84
CA ASP A 91 -5.04 7.80 -23.24
C ASP A 91 -3.55 7.63 -23.51
N GLN A 92 -3.14 6.43 -23.90
CA GLN A 92 -1.77 6.22 -24.37
C GLN A 92 -1.60 6.98 -25.69
N PRO A 93 -0.58 7.86 -25.83
CA PRO A 93 -0.26 8.41 -27.13
C PRO A 93 0.10 7.23 -28.05
N ALA A 94 -0.59 7.14 -29.19
CA ALA A 94 -0.37 6.08 -30.16
C ALA A 94 1.08 6.13 -30.65
N THR A 95 1.94 5.24 -30.13
CA THR A 95 3.23 4.96 -30.75
C THR A 95 2.97 4.49 -32.18
N SER A 96 3.64 5.15 -33.11
CA SER A 96 3.27 5.41 -34.52
C SER A 96 2.97 4.23 -35.47
N LYS A 97 2.72 2.99 -35.01
CA LYS A 97 2.37 1.86 -35.89
C LYS A 97 1.39 0.81 -35.32
N ALA A 98 0.66 1.07 -34.24
CA ALA A 98 -0.32 0.10 -33.73
C ALA A 98 -1.67 0.74 -33.35
N LYS A 99 -2.76 0.07 -33.73
CA LYS A 99 -4.16 0.41 -33.42
C LYS A 99 -4.31 0.99 -32.01
N GLN A 100 -5.13 2.04 -31.87
CA GLN A 100 -5.50 2.65 -30.59
C GLN A 100 -5.79 1.57 -29.55
N LYS A 101 -4.91 1.44 -28.56
CA LYS A 101 -5.12 0.52 -27.43
C LYS A 101 -6.15 1.13 -26.50
N ALA A 102 -6.98 0.27 -25.89
CA ALA A 102 -7.99 0.70 -24.93
C ALA A 102 -7.36 1.59 -23.83
N PRO A 103 -8.08 2.64 -23.37
CA PRO A 103 -7.56 3.57 -22.38
C PRO A 103 -7.13 2.81 -21.13
N THR A 104 -5.85 2.96 -20.77
CA THR A 104 -5.28 2.28 -19.60
C THR A 104 -5.62 3.11 -18.37
N THR A 105 -6.09 2.46 -17.32
CA THR A 105 -6.36 3.17 -16.07
C THR A 105 -5.08 3.26 -15.25
N ALA A 106 -4.66 4.48 -14.91
CA ALA A 106 -3.49 4.74 -14.09
C ALA A 106 -3.87 5.51 -12.83
N TRP A 107 -3.13 5.29 -11.76
CA TRP A 107 -3.26 6.07 -10.54
C TRP A 107 -2.40 7.33 -10.65
N LYS A 108 -3.01 8.50 -10.44
CA LYS A 108 -2.32 9.78 -10.42
C LYS A 108 -2.41 10.38 -9.02
N ASP A 109 -1.29 10.86 -8.49
CA ASP A 109 -1.26 11.55 -7.21
C ASP A 109 -2.16 12.79 -7.30
N VAL A 110 -3.10 12.91 -6.37
CA VAL A 110 -3.91 14.10 -6.12
C VAL A 110 -3.15 14.85 -5.05
N ALA A 111 -2.69 16.05 -5.39
CA ALA A 111 -1.73 16.89 -4.67
C ALA A 111 -1.72 16.74 -3.14
#